data_AF-A0A2T6AZZ8-F1
#
_entry.id   AF-A0A2T6AZZ8-F1
#
_cell.length_a   1.000
_cell.length_b   1.000
_cell.length_c   1.000
_cell.angle_alpha   90.00
_cell.angle_beta   90.00
_cell.angle_gamma   90.00
#
_symmetry.space_group_name_H-M   'P 1'
#
loop_
_entity.id
_entity.type
_entity.pdbx_description
1 polymer ?
#
loop_
_entity_poly.entity_id
_entity_poly.type
_entity_poly.pdbx_seq_one_letter_code
_entity_poly.pdbx_strand_id
1 'polypeptide(L)'
;MTRIAIVTDIHHGAPSHTKRGDTALDLLSAFAEWANAQKPDLVLDLGDRISDVDSQTDARLEREVAEIFSRIGAPVHHVCGNHDRDHLTVPENEEILGGPLASEVLDLGNWQLALWRADARIHRNVPRPGFDLPEADLLWLSRMAQQAAKPTLLASHVPISGHAQTGNYYFQRTPGLSTYPQADRARAALAQARVPVAAIAGHVHWNTVTTVDGIPHMTQQSLTESFTTAGAPARAWGMLELGETLHWQVFGDDPFEARLTPAGHRWTPPLAPLFSELAAE
;
A
#
# COMPACT_ATOMS: atom_id res chain seq x y z
N MET A 1 22.52 2.41 1.37
CA MET A 1 21.24 3.14 1.31
C MET A 1 20.46 2.49 0.22
N THR A 2 19.26 2.01 0.52
CA THR A 2 18.43 1.27 -0.44
C THR A 2 17.38 2.19 -1.02
N ARG A 3 17.18 2.18 -2.33
CA ARG A 3 16.25 3.03 -3.07
C ARG A 3 15.13 2.18 -3.68
N ILE A 4 13.90 2.51 -3.33
CA ILE A 4 12.70 1.81 -3.78
C ILE A 4 11.85 2.81 -4.55
N ALA A 5 11.65 2.56 -5.85
CA ALA A 5 10.64 3.29 -6.62
C ALA A 5 9.26 2.69 -6.35
N ILE A 6 8.23 3.53 -6.19
CA ILE A 6 6.90 3.09 -5.75
C ILE A 6 5.82 3.61 -6.69
N VAL A 7 4.93 2.73 -7.13
CA VAL A 7 3.70 3.10 -7.84
C VAL A 7 2.52 2.36 -7.20
N THR A 8 1.33 2.95 -7.25
CA THR A 8 0.12 2.37 -6.66
C THR A 8 -1.11 2.90 -7.37
N ASP A 9 -2.21 2.14 -7.28
CA ASP A 9 -3.55 2.58 -7.67
C ASP A 9 -3.55 3.15 -9.09
N ILE A 10 -3.08 2.32 -10.04
CA ILE A 10 -2.97 2.65 -11.47
C ILE A 10 -4.36 2.71 -12.10
N HIS A 11 -5.28 1.84 -11.67
CA HIS A 11 -6.69 1.79 -12.09
C HIS A 11 -6.90 1.79 -13.62
N HIS A 12 -6.03 1.11 -14.36
CA HIS A 12 -6.16 0.97 -15.82
C HIS A 12 -7.52 0.40 -16.22
N GLY A 13 -8.21 1.08 -17.12
CA GLY A 13 -9.56 0.72 -17.55
C GLY A 13 -10.41 1.93 -17.88
N ALA A 14 -11.72 1.74 -17.96
CA ALA A 14 -12.65 2.84 -18.18
C ALA A 14 -12.61 3.81 -16.98
N PRO A 15 -12.59 5.14 -17.21
CA PRO A 15 -12.67 6.11 -16.12
C PRO A 15 -13.89 5.85 -15.23
N SER A 16 -13.66 5.88 -13.91
CA SER A 16 -14.68 5.62 -12.91
C SER A 16 -14.56 6.60 -11.77
N HIS A 17 -15.65 7.30 -11.45
CA HIS A 17 -15.67 8.40 -10.47
C HIS A 17 -14.56 9.43 -10.77
N THR A 18 -13.56 9.55 -9.91
CA THR A 18 -12.42 10.46 -10.04
C THR A 18 -11.14 9.75 -10.48
N LYS A 19 -11.19 8.45 -10.80
CA LYS A 19 -10.05 7.68 -11.32
C LYS A 19 -9.93 7.86 -12.83
N ARG A 20 -8.79 8.35 -13.32
CA ARG A 20 -8.48 8.55 -14.74
C ARG A 20 -7.81 7.33 -15.37
N GLY A 21 -8.50 6.19 -15.31
CA GLY A 21 -8.04 4.92 -15.87
C GLY A 21 -7.69 4.97 -17.36
N ASP A 22 -8.27 5.93 -18.10
CA ASP A 22 -7.97 6.20 -19.51
C ASP A 22 -6.53 6.70 -19.75
N THR A 23 -5.87 7.21 -18.72
CA THR A 23 -4.49 7.73 -18.80
C THR A 23 -3.46 6.76 -18.21
N ALA A 24 -3.91 5.63 -17.66
CA ALA A 24 -3.11 4.76 -16.81
C ALA A 24 -1.86 4.19 -17.49
N LEU A 25 -2.00 3.62 -18.69
CA LEU A 25 -0.87 2.99 -19.39
C LEU A 25 0.19 4.00 -19.83
N ASP A 26 -0.21 5.19 -20.27
CA ASP A 26 0.74 6.25 -20.65
C ASP A 26 1.51 6.74 -19.42
N LEU A 27 0.83 6.94 -18.30
CA LEU A 27 1.45 7.34 -17.04
C LEU A 27 2.34 6.23 -16.46
N LEU A 28 1.92 4.97 -16.54
CA LEU A 28 2.73 3.83 -16.10
C LEU A 28 3.97 3.65 -16.98
N SER A 29 3.85 3.90 -18.29
CA SER A 29 5.01 3.91 -19.19
C SER A 29 6.00 5.01 -18.81
N ALA A 30 5.51 6.22 -18.49
CA ALA A 30 6.36 7.30 -18.00
C ALA A 30 7.04 6.96 -16.67
N PHE A 31 6.33 6.28 -15.75
CA PHE A 31 6.92 5.74 -14.53
C PHE A 31 8.02 4.72 -14.83
N ALA A 32 7.80 3.78 -15.77
CA ALA A 32 8.78 2.77 -16.14
C ALA A 32 10.06 3.40 -16.74
N GLU A 33 9.92 4.39 -17.62
CA GLU A 33 11.04 5.17 -18.16
C GLU A 33 11.80 5.90 -17.05
N TRP A 34 11.08 6.56 -16.15
CA TRP A 34 11.65 7.24 -15.01
C TRP A 34 12.39 6.26 -14.09
N ALA A 35 11.80 5.13 -13.74
CA ALA A 35 12.40 4.11 -12.88
C ALA A 35 13.70 3.56 -13.50
N ASN A 36 13.68 3.27 -14.80
CA ASN A 36 14.88 2.84 -15.55
C ASN A 36 15.99 3.89 -15.55
N ALA A 37 15.63 5.18 -15.65
CA ALA A 37 16.59 6.28 -15.54
C ALA A 37 17.15 6.43 -14.11
N GLN A 38 16.29 6.25 -13.10
CA GLN A 38 16.68 6.37 -11.70
C GLN A 38 17.48 5.19 -11.17
N LYS A 39 17.36 4.00 -11.78
CA LYS A 39 18.01 2.76 -11.35
C LYS A 39 17.83 2.49 -9.85
N PRO A 40 16.58 2.37 -9.36
CA PRO A 40 16.34 1.97 -7.98
C PRO A 40 16.84 0.53 -7.75
N ASP A 41 17.02 0.15 -6.49
CA ASP A 41 17.36 -1.23 -6.14
C ASP A 41 16.18 -2.19 -6.42
N LEU A 42 14.94 -1.69 -6.30
CA LEU A 42 13.72 -2.38 -6.69
C LEU A 42 12.57 -1.41 -6.97
N VAL A 43 11.52 -1.90 -7.64
CA VAL A 43 10.22 -1.26 -7.76
C VAL A 43 9.20 -1.99 -6.88
N LEU A 44 8.38 -1.22 -6.19
CA LEU A 44 7.26 -1.69 -5.41
C LEU A 44 5.95 -1.21 -6.05
N ASP A 45 5.15 -2.16 -6.51
CA ASP A 45 3.77 -1.95 -6.94
C ASP A 45 2.83 -2.31 -5.78
N LEU A 46 2.09 -1.33 -5.28
CA LEU A 46 1.26 -1.45 -4.08
C LEU A 46 -0.20 -1.83 -4.37
N GLY A 47 -0.57 -2.20 -5.59
CA GLY A 47 -1.91 -2.74 -5.88
C GLY A 47 -2.81 -1.82 -6.67
N ASP A 48 -4.00 -2.34 -6.97
CA ASP A 48 -5.07 -1.65 -7.68
C ASP A 48 -4.62 -1.19 -9.08
N ARG A 49 -4.14 -2.16 -9.84
CA ARG A 49 -3.59 -1.94 -11.18
C ARG A 49 -4.67 -1.64 -12.20
N ILE A 50 -5.85 -2.21 -12.03
CA ILE A 50 -6.97 -2.14 -12.98
C ILE A 50 -8.23 -1.55 -12.34
N SER A 51 -9.16 -1.11 -13.19
CA SER A 51 -10.56 -0.92 -12.80
C SER A 51 -11.32 -2.21 -13.14
N ASP A 52 -11.79 -2.91 -12.11
CA ASP A 52 -12.49 -4.20 -12.18
C ASP A 52 -13.84 -4.10 -12.92
N VAL A 53 -14.13 -5.13 -13.74
CA VAL A 53 -15.37 -5.25 -14.53
C VAL A 53 -15.89 -6.68 -14.56
N ASP A 54 -15.06 -7.62 -15.01
CA ASP A 54 -15.35 -9.04 -15.10
C ASP A 54 -14.05 -9.84 -15.32
N SER A 55 -14.07 -11.15 -15.07
CA SER A 55 -12.85 -11.98 -15.13
C SER A 55 -12.10 -11.91 -16.48
N GLN A 56 -12.81 -11.83 -17.61
CA GLN A 56 -12.17 -11.80 -18.93
C GLN A 56 -11.54 -10.43 -19.20
N THR A 57 -12.28 -9.37 -18.90
CA THR A 57 -11.83 -7.97 -19.06
C THR A 57 -10.65 -7.68 -18.13
N ASP A 58 -10.76 -8.08 -16.86
CA ASP A 58 -9.75 -7.85 -15.83
C ASP A 58 -8.45 -8.57 -16.18
N ALA A 59 -8.51 -9.85 -16.57
CA ALA A 59 -7.33 -10.58 -17.00
C ALA A 59 -6.65 -9.96 -18.25
N ARG A 60 -7.41 -9.25 -19.11
CA ARG A 60 -6.82 -8.53 -20.24
C ARG A 60 -6.15 -7.24 -19.78
N LEU A 61 -6.85 -6.41 -19.00
CA LEU A 61 -6.31 -5.15 -18.46
C LEU A 61 -5.04 -5.41 -17.64
N GLU A 62 -5.03 -6.49 -16.88
CA GLU A 62 -3.92 -6.81 -15.99
C GLU A 62 -2.68 -7.31 -16.77
N ARG A 63 -2.89 -7.99 -17.90
CA ARG A 63 -1.79 -8.31 -18.85
C ARG A 63 -1.21 -7.07 -19.51
N GLU A 64 -2.05 -6.08 -19.85
CA GLU A 64 -1.59 -4.82 -20.46
C GLU A 64 -0.70 -4.03 -19.46
N VAL A 65 -1.07 -4.02 -18.18
CA VAL A 65 -0.25 -3.45 -17.11
C VAL A 65 1.04 -4.26 -16.89
N ALA A 66 0.95 -5.59 -16.82
CA ALA A 66 2.11 -6.46 -16.67
C ALA A 66 3.13 -6.30 -17.81
N GLU A 67 2.67 -6.07 -19.04
CA GLU A 67 3.54 -5.80 -20.19
C GLU A 67 4.42 -4.56 -19.95
N ILE A 68 3.88 -3.50 -19.36
CA ILE A 68 4.66 -2.30 -19.05
C ILE A 68 5.65 -2.56 -17.91
N PHE A 69 5.22 -3.25 -16.85
CA PHE A 69 6.13 -3.64 -15.76
C PHE A 69 7.31 -4.48 -16.25
N SER A 70 7.11 -5.36 -17.25
CA SER A 70 8.19 -6.17 -17.84
C SER A 70 9.30 -5.35 -18.51
N ARG A 71 9.06 -4.07 -18.79
CA ARG A 71 10.04 -3.13 -19.39
C ARG A 71 10.92 -2.46 -18.33
N ILE A 72 10.62 -2.63 -17.04
CA ILE A 72 11.43 -2.10 -15.94
C ILE A 72 12.63 -3.02 -15.71
N GLY A 73 13.83 -2.45 -15.67
CA GLY A 73 15.08 -3.20 -15.49
C GLY A 73 15.42 -3.56 -14.04
N ALA A 74 14.81 -2.87 -13.06
CA ALA A 74 14.92 -3.23 -11.65
C ALA A 74 13.90 -4.33 -11.29
N PRO A 75 14.17 -5.17 -10.26
CA PRO A 75 13.21 -6.15 -9.76
C PRO A 75 11.89 -5.46 -9.35
N VAL A 76 10.76 -5.97 -9.83
CA VAL A 76 9.43 -5.45 -9.50
C VAL A 76 8.76 -6.41 -8.51
N HIS A 77 8.28 -5.88 -7.39
CA HIS A 77 7.53 -6.62 -6.39
C HIS A 77 6.10 -6.08 -6.31
N HIS A 78 5.14 -6.98 -6.53
CA HIS A 78 3.73 -6.65 -6.59
C HIS A 78 3.01 -7.00 -5.30
N VAL A 79 2.04 -6.17 -4.92
CA VAL A 79 1.00 -6.45 -3.93
C VAL A 79 -0.34 -6.30 -4.65
N CYS A 80 -1.26 -7.25 -4.49
CA CYS A 80 -2.60 -7.06 -5.03
C CYS A 80 -3.40 -6.09 -4.15
N GLY A 81 -4.13 -5.20 -4.81
CA GLY A 81 -5.19 -4.40 -4.22
C GLY A 81 -6.57 -5.01 -4.42
N ASN A 82 -7.61 -4.35 -3.92
CA ASN A 82 -8.95 -4.90 -3.98
C ASN A 82 -9.50 -5.04 -5.40
N HIS A 83 -9.16 -4.11 -6.30
CA HIS A 83 -9.60 -4.17 -7.69
C HIS A 83 -8.98 -5.36 -8.44
N ASP A 84 -7.75 -5.74 -8.09
CA ASP A 84 -7.06 -6.89 -8.68
C ASP A 84 -7.63 -8.25 -8.21
N ARG A 85 -8.47 -8.22 -7.16
CA ARG A 85 -9.00 -9.40 -6.46
C ARG A 85 -10.53 -9.54 -6.60
N ASP A 86 -11.23 -8.62 -7.24
CA ASP A 86 -12.70 -8.66 -7.33
C ASP A 86 -13.16 -9.82 -8.23
N HIS A 87 -12.54 -9.96 -9.41
CA HIS A 87 -12.85 -11.01 -10.39
C HIS A 87 -11.71 -11.96 -10.73
N LEU A 88 -10.50 -11.72 -10.20
CA LEU A 88 -9.35 -12.61 -10.37
C LEU A 88 -8.97 -13.27 -9.04
N THR A 89 -8.32 -14.42 -9.12
CA THR A 89 -7.71 -15.15 -8.00
C THR A 89 -6.22 -14.81 -7.86
N VAL A 90 -5.61 -15.12 -6.71
CA VAL A 90 -4.18 -14.86 -6.50
C VAL A 90 -3.36 -15.65 -7.52
N PRO A 91 -3.64 -16.95 -7.79
CA PRO A 91 -2.93 -17.68 -8.83
C PRO A 91 -3.06 -17.08 -10.23
N GLU A 92 -4.22 -16.52 -10.60
CA GLU A 92 -4.37 -15.83 -11.90
C GLU A 92 -3.50 -14.57 -11.97
N ASN A 93 -3.42 -13.79 -10.88
CA ASN A 93 -2.50 -12.65 -10.80
C ASN A 93 -1.03 -13.11 -10.84
N GLU A 94 -0.67 -14.19 -10.15
CA GLU A 94 0.69 -14.77 -10.18
C GLU A 94 1.09 -15.19 -11.59
N GLU A 95 0.17 -15.80 -12.34
CA GLU A 95 0.39 -16.19 -13.74
C GLU A 95 0.60 -14.96 -14.64
N ILE A 96 -0.23 -13.93 -14.49
CA ILE A 96 -0.15 -12.70 -15.30
C ILE A 96 1.11 -11.89 -14.99
N LEU A 97 1.47 -11.75 -13.71
CA LEU A 97 2.60 -10.96 -13.24
C LEU A 97 3.93 -11.74 -13.26
N GLY A 98 3.87 -13.06 -13.46
CA GLY A 98 5.06 -13.91 -13.63
C GLY A 98 5.84 -14.18 -12.34
N GLY A 99 5.19 -14.14 -11.18
CA GLY A 99 5.87 -14.34 -9.89
C GLY A 99 4.91 -14.63 -8.73
N PRO A 100 5.44 -15.18 -7.62
CA PRO A 100 4.63 -15.52 -6.45
C PRO A 100 4.11 -14.27 -5.74
N LEU A 101 2.89 -14.36 -5.21
CA LEU A 101 2.20 -13.31 -4.47
C LEU A 101 1.87 -13.73 -3.03
N ALA A 102 2.56 -14.74 -2.51
CA ALA A 102 2.54 -15.07 -1.09
C ALA A 102 3.35 -14.03 -0.28
N SER A 103 2.96 -13.73 0.97
CA SER A 103 3.72 -12.80 1.81
C SER A 103 5.16 -13.26 2.04
N GLU A 104 6.13 -12.35 1.93
CA GLU A 104 7.56 -12.65 2.04
C GLU A 104 8.36 -11.52 2.70
N VAL A 105 9.60 -11.82 3.10
CA VAL A 105 10.54 -10.82 3.62
C VAL A 105 11.78 -10.81 2.75
N LEU A 106 12.11 -9.65 2.20
CA LEU A 106 13.29 -9.42 1.38
C LEU A 106 14.39 -8.77 2.21
N ASP A 107 15.60 -9.30 2.11
CA ASP A 107 16.78 -8.66 2.70
C ASP A 107 17.26 -7.51 1.82
N LEU A 108 17.25 -6.29 2.36
CA LEU A 108 17.70 -5.06 1.71
C LEU A 108 19.03 -4.56 2.28
N GLY A 109 19.83 -5.45 2.88
CA GLY A 109 21.11 -5.14 3.52
C GLY A 109 20.91 -4.66 4.95
N ASN A 110 20.89 -3.35 5.16
CA ASN A 110 20.69 -2.76 6.50
C ASN A 110 19.21 -2.71 6.92
N TRP A 111 18.31 -2.81 5.94
CA TRP A 111 16.86 -2.89 6.13
C TRP A 111 16.36 -4.24 5.65
N GLN A 112 15.11 -4.56 6.01
CA GLN A 112 14.33 -5.60 5.36
C GLN A 112 12.99 -5.02 4.88
N LEU A 113 12.46 -5.58 3.79
CA LEU A 113 11.13 -5.26 3.29
C LEU A 113 10.21 -6.45 3.53
N ALA A 114 9.22 -6.28 4.39
CA ALA A 114 8.15 -7.23 4.59
C ALA A 114 7.02 -6.92 3.59
N LEU A 115 6.94 -7.73 2.53
CA LEU A 115 5.84 -7.70 1.56
C LEU A 115 4.65 -8.44 2.18
N TRP A 116 3.78 -7.69 2.85
CA TRP A 116 2.59 -8.23 3.48
C TRP A 116 1.42 -8.18 2.51
N ARG A 117 1.34 -9.24 1.71
CA ARG A 117 0.31 -9.49 0.71
C ARG A 117 -0.90 -10.14 1.39
N ALA A 118 -1.46 -9.46 2.38
CA ALA A 118 -2.69 -9.88 3.04
C ALA A 118 -3.86 -9.88 2.05
N ASP A 119 -4.91 -10.64 2.34
CA ASP A 119 -6.10 -10.64 1.48
C ASP A 119 -6.67 -9.22 1.38
N ALA A 120 -6.67 -8.67 0.17
CA ALA A 120 -7.19 -7.35 -0.16
C ALA A 120 -8.59 -7.44 -0.77
N ARG A 121 -9.24 -8.61 -0.81
CA ARG A 121 -10.59 -8.70 -1.38
C ARG A 121 -11.61 -7.95 -0.52
N ILE A 122 -12.43 -7.11 -1.17
CA ILE A 122 -13.64 -6.56 -0.54
C ILE A 122 -14.79 -7.54 -0.76
N HIS A 123 -15.35 -8.06 0.32
CA HIS A 123 -16.53 -8.93 0.27
C HIS A 123 -17.78 -8.07 0.13
N ARG A 124 -18.36 -8.00 -1.07
CA ARG A 124 -19.53 -7.13 -1.36
C ARG A 124 -20.87 -7.78 -1.06
N ASN A 125 -20.99 -9.10 -1.25
CA ASN A 125 -22.24 -9.85 -1.18
C ASN A 125 -22.43 -10.60 0.15
N VAL A 126 -22.15 -9.93 1.28
CA VAL A 126 -22.26 -10.48 2.64
C VAL A 126 -23.00 -9.49 3.54
N PRO A 127 -23.56 -9.91 4.70
CA PRO A 127 -24.32 -9.02 5.59
C PRO A 127 -23.56 -7.77 6.07
N ARG A 128 -22.23 -7.83 6.13
CA ARG A 128 -21.35 -6.70 6.46
C ARG A 128 -20.28 -6.56 5.38
N PRO A 129 -20.53 -5.77 4.32
CA PRO A 129 -19.56 -5.60 3.26
C PRO A 129 -18.28 -4.93 3.75
N GLY A 130 -17.15 -5.36 3.22
CA GLY A 130 -15.85 -4.79 3.54
C GLY A 130 -14.71 -5.80 3.41
N PHE A 131 -13.53 -5.40 3.89
CA PHE A 131 -12.42 -6.31 4.04
C PHE A 131 -12.67 -7.29 5.18
N ASP A 132 -12.08 -8.47 5.07
CA ASP A 132 -11.92 -9.41 6.17
C ASP A 132 -10.46 -9.83 6.22
N LEU A 133 -9.74 -9.45 7.28
CA LEU A 133 -8.33 -9.82 7.42
C LEU A 133 -8.23 -11.27 7.96
N PRO A 134 -7.75 -12.23 7.15
CA PRO A 134 -7.68 -13.62 7.58
C PRO A 134 -6.71 -13.81 8.74
N GLU A 135 -7.03 -14.75 9.64
CA GLU A 135 -6.17 -15.06 10.79
C GLU A 135 -4.76 -15.49 10.37
N ALA A 136 -4.63 -16.19 9.23
CA ALA A 136 -3.35 -16.59 8.69
C ALA A 136 -2.44 -15.39 8.37
N ASP A 137 -3.00 -14.30 7.84
CA ASP A 137 -2.26 -13.08 7.50
C ASP A 137 -1.86 -12.29 8.75
N LEU A 138 -2.73 -12.26 9.76
CA LEU A 138 -2.41 -11.70 11.09
C LEU A 138 -1.28 -12.48 11.77
N LEU A 139 -1.34 -13.82 11.73
CA LEU A 139 -0.32 -14.67 12.32
C LEU A 139 1.01 -14.57 11.57
N TRP A 140 0.98 -14.39 10.25
CA TRP A 140 2.18 -14.10 9.46
C TRP A 140 2.81 -12.79 9.91
N LEU A 141 2.03 -11.71 10.01
CA LEU A 141 2.50 -10.40 10.43
C LEU A 141 3.12 -10.43 11.83
N SER A 142 2.45 -11.11 12.77
CA SER A 142 2.92 -11.31 14.14
C SER A 142 4.27 -12.05 14.18
N ARG A 143 4.39 -13.16 13.45
CA ARG A 143 5.66 -13.92 13.37
C ARG A 143 6.78 -13.08 12.76
N MET A 144 6.50 -12.37 11.66
CA MET A 144 7.46 -11.48 11.02
C MET A 144 7.96 -10.42 12.00
N ALA A 145 7.04 -9.74 12.71
CA ALA A 145 7.39 -8.71 13.68
C ALA A 145 8.25 -9.26 14.83
N GLN A 146 7.90 -10.42 15.39
CA GLN A 146 8.68 -11.05 16.47
C GLN A 146 10.09 -11.49 16.03
N GLN A 147 10.24 -11.91 14.78
CA GLN A 147 11.49 -12.44 14.23
C GLN A 147 12.39 -11.36 13.61
N ALA A 148 11.86 -10.16 13.39
CA ALA A 148 12.57 -9.07 12.74
C ALA A 148 13.84 -8.69 13.52
N ALA A 149 14.99 -8.82 12.85
CA ALA A 149 16.31 -8.47 13.38
C ALA A 149 16.91 -7.20 12.75
N LYS A 150 16.24 -6.62 11.74
CA LYS A 150 16.65 -5.42 11.01
C LYS A 150 15.51 -4.39 10.99
N PRO A 151 15.81 -3.08 10.88
CA PRO A 151 14.83 -2.08 10.49
C PRO A 151 13.95 -2.58 9.36
N THR A 152 12.63 -2.51 9.55
CA THR A 152 11.64 -3.14 8.67
C THR A 152 10.76 -2.10 8.03
N LEU A 153 10.67 -2.14 6.70
CA LEU A 153 9.59 -1.52 5.95
C LEU A 153 8.51 -2.58 5.70
N LEU A 154 7.30 -2.36 6.21
CA LEU A 154 6.12 -3.14 5.86
C LEU A 154 5.46 -2.51 4.64
N ALA A 155 5.22 -3.30 3.59
CA ALA A 155 4.43 -2.88 2.44
C ALA A 155 3.13 -3.70 2.37
N SER A 156 2.00 -3.03 2.18
CA SER A 156 0.68 -3.63 1.98
C SER A 156 -0.15 -2.77 1.05
N HIS A 157 -1.22 -3.31 0.46
CA HIS A 157 -2.14 -2.46 -0.29
C HIS A 157 -3.04 -1.65 0.66
N VAL A 158 -3.73 -2.35 1.56
CA VAL A 158 -4.64 -1.73 2.53
C VAL A 158 -3.85 -1.19 3.73
N PRO A 159 -4.00 0.08 4.12
CA PRO A 159 -3.34 0.62 5.29
C PRO A 159 -3.98 0.13 6.59
N ILE A 160 -3.17 0.02 7.64
CA ILE A 160 -3.61 -0.39 8.99
C ILE A 160 -3.50 0.72 10.04
N SER A 161 -3.13 1.93 9.64
CA SER A 161 -2.89 3.04 10.59
C SER A 161 -4.16 3.52 11.29
N GLY A 162 -5.33 3.37 10.66
CA GLY A 162 -6.59 3.91 11.17
C GLY A 162 -6.65 5.44 11.15
N HIS A 163 -5.84 6.09 10.29
CA HIS A 163 -5.84 7.55 10.15
C HIS A 163 -7.20 8.08 9.70
N ALA A 164 -7.55 9.28 10.14
CA ALA A 164 -8.84 9.90 9.86
C ALA A 164 -9.02 10.14 8.35
N GLN A 165 -10.20 9.78 7.85
CA GLN A 165 -10.57 9.94 6.43
C GLN A 165 -11.34 11.25 6.17
N THR A 166 -11.25 12.22 7.07
CA THR A 166 -11.91 13.53 6.90
C THR A 166 -11.34 14.22 5.65
N GLY A 167 -12.20 14.54 4.69
CA GLY A 167 -11.83 15.15 3.41
C GLY A 167 -11.51 14.14 2.30
N ASN A 168 -11.32 12.85 2.61
CA ASN A 168 -11.07 11.85 1.57
C ASN A 168 -12.34 11.58 0.75
N TYR A 169 -12.23 11.62 -0.58
CA TYR A 169 -13.36 11.48 -1.49
C TYR A 169 -14.07 10.13 -1.36
N TYR A 170 -13.33 9.03 -1.22
CA TYR A 170 -13.89 7.67 -1.13
C TYR A 170 -14.32 7.31 0.29
N PHE A 171 -13.53 7.71 1.28
CA PHE A 171 -13.61 7.11 2.60
C PHE A 171 -14.18 8.01 3.69
N GLN A 172 -14.39 9.32 3.46
CA GLN A 172 -14.99 10.19 4.49
C GLN A 172 -16.34 9.66 4.97
N ARG A 173 -17.17 9.16 4.05
CA ARG A 173 -18.51 8.63 4.36
C ARG A 173 -18.53 7.13 4.65
N THR A 174 -17.42 6.45 4.40
CA THR A 174 -17.30 4.99 4.54
C THR A 174 -15.91 4.61 5.08
N PRO A 175 -15.49 5.14 6.25
CA PRO A 175 -14.12 4.97 6.72
C PRO A 175 -13.78 3.50 7.05
N GLY A 176 -14.77 2.66 7.32
CA GLY A 176 -14.58 1.21 7.50
C GLY A 176 -14.07 0.49 6.25
N LEU A 177 -14.08 1.12 5.07
CA LEU A 177 -13.50 0.60 3.84
C LEU A 177 -12.11 1.16 3.54
N SER A 178 -11.53 2.05 4.36
CA SER A 178 -10.16 2.52 4.16
C SER A 178 -9.10 1.64 4.83
N THR A 179 -9.54 0.62 5.58
CA THR A 179 -8.69 -0.21 6.45
C THR A 179 -9.39 -1.54 6.73
N TYR A 180 -8.67 -2.53 7.25
CA TYR A 180 -9.27 -3.74 7.78
C TYR A 180 -10.08 -3.46 9.06
N PRO A 181 -11.25 -4.12 9.27
CA PRO A 181 -11.93 -4.12 10.56
C PRO A 181 -11.03 -4.63 11.70
N GLN A 182 -10.11 -5.55 11.40
CA GLN A 182 -9.14 -6.11 12.33
C GLN A 182 -7.81 -5.33 12.40
N ALA A 183 -7.74 -4.10 11.87
CA ALA A 183 -6.50 -3.33 11.81
C ALA A 183 -5.85 -3.11 13.18
N ASP A 184 -6.64 -3.00 14.25
CA ASP A 184 -6.12 -2.89 15.62
C ASP A 184 -5.30 -4.12 16.02
N ARG A 185 -5.74 -5.32 15.61
CA ARG A 185 -4.99 -6.58 15.81
C ARG A 185 -3.72 -6.60 14.98
N ALA A 186 -3.77 -6.07 13.75
CA ALA A 186 -2.59 -5.96 12.89
C ALA A 186 -1.55 -4.99 13.47
N ARG A 187 -1.99 -3.83 14.00
CA ARG A 187 -1.11 -2.90 14.71
C ARG A 187 -0.52 -3.52 15.98
N ALA A 188 -1.33 -4.24 16.77
CA ALA A 188 -0.85 -4.98 17.93
C ALA A 188 0.16 -6.09 17.55
N ALA A 189 0.00 -6.74 16.40
CA ALA A 189 0.99 -7.68 15.86
C ALA A 189 2.30 -6.97 15.51
N LEU A 190 2.23 -5.86 14.78
CA LEU A 190 3.40 -5.07 14.37
C LEU A 190 4.14 -4.45 15.56
N ALA A 191 3.41 -4.09 16.61
CA ALA A 191 3.95 -3.52 17.84
C ALA A 191 4.93 -4.46 18.57
N GLN A 192 4.88 -5.77 18.30
CA GLN A 192 5.77 -6.78 18.91
C GLN A 192 7.21 -6.71 18.39
N ALA A 193 7.46 -6.03 17.28
CA ALA A 193 8.80 -5.84 16.75
C ALA A 193 9.67 -5.00 17.71
N ARG A 194 10.93 -5.42 17.89
CA ARG A 194 11.93 -4.73 18.73
C ARG A 194 12.94 -3.90 17.93
N VAL A 195 12.69 -3.77 16.63
CA VAL A 195 13.48 -3.03 15.66
C VAL A 195 12.67 -1.84 15.14
N PRO A 196 13.31 -0.83 14.55
CA PRO A 196 12.59 0.20 13.81
C PRO A 196 11.63 -0.40 12.78
N VAL A 197 10.39 0.09 12.76
CA VAL A 197 9.39 -0.33 11.78
C VAL A 197 8.76 0.92 11.16
N ALA A 198 8.58 0.91 9.85
CA ALA A 198 7.70 1.82 9.13
C ALA A 198 6.76 1.00 8.24
N ALA A 199 5.61 1.54 7.89
CA ALA A 199 4.67 0.91 6.97
C ALA A 199 4.33 1.84 5.80
N ILE A 200 4.16 1.30 4.60
CA ILE A 200 3.71 2.02 3.42
C ILE A 200 2.59 1.26 2.71
N ALA A 201 1.57 1.99 2.25
CA ALA A 201 0.41 1.42 1.59
C ALA A 201 -0.16 2.32 0.48
N GLY A 202 -1.05 1.75 -0.34
CA GLY A 202 -1.83 2.46 -1.36
C GLY A 202 -3.26 2.71 -0.89
N HIS A 203 -4.24 2.35 -1.74
CA HIS A 203 -5.69 2.20 -1.47
C HIS A 203 -6.45 3.48 -1.20
N VAL A 204 -5.91 4.37 -0.38
CA VAL A 204 -6.62 5.59 0.06
C VAL A 204 -6.55 6.74 -0.93
N HIS A 205 -5.74 6.60 -1.99
CA HIS A 205 -5.51 7.63 -3.00
C HIS A 205 -5.16 8.99 -2.36
N TRP A 206 -4.25 8.95 -1.38
CA TRP A 206 -3.89 10.14 -0.62
C TRP A 206 -2.53 10.00 0.05
N ASN A 207 -1.67 11.00 -0.14
CA ASN A 207 -0.41 11.10 0.60
C ASN A 207 -0.67 11.40 2.08
N THR A 208 -0.33 10.46 2.97
CA THR A 208 -0.42 10.69 4.43
C THR A 208 0.80 10.16 5.17
N VAL A 209 1.06 10.76 6.33
CA VAL A 209 1.96 10.21 7.35
C VAL A 209 1.21 10.22 8.68
N THR A 210 1.02 9.05 9.27
CA THR A 210 0.40 8.88 10.59
C THR A 210 1.28 7.98 11.45
N THR A 211 1.69 8.46 12.61
CA THR A 211 2.46 7.65 13.55
C THR A 211 1.53 7.01 14.58
N VAL A 212 1.57 5.69 14.68
CA VAL A 212 0.80 4.92 15.66
C VAL A 212 1.75 4.12 16.53
N ASP A 213 1.74 4.38 17.84
CA ASP A 213 2.59 3.69 18.82
C ASP A 213 4.10 3.70 18.45
N GLY A 214 4.57 4.83 17.92
CA GLY A 214 5.96 4.99 17.47
C GLY A 214 6.29 4.39 16.10
N ILE A 215 5.33 3.79 15.41
CA ILE A 215 5.47 3.27 14.05
C ILE A 215 4.90 4.28 13.05
N PRO A 216 5.70 4.89 12.17
CA PRO A 216 5.16 5.69 11.08
C PRO A 216 4.49 4.82 10.01
N HIS A 217 3.26 5.17 9.66
CA HIS A 217 2.53 4.63 8.54
C HIS A 217 2.36 5.70 7.47
N MET A 218 2.69 5.34 6.24
CA MET A 218 2.56 6.18 5.06
C MET A 218 1.51 5.59 4.13
N THR A 219 0.78 6.44 3.43
CA THR A 219 -0.03 6.03 2.27
C THR A 219 0.37 6.87 1.08
N GLN A 220 0.58 6.26 -0.07
CA GLN A 220 0.94 6.98 -1.30
C GLN A 220 -0.30 7.33 -2.13
N GLN A 221 -0.26 8.49 -2.75
CA GLN A 221 -1.24 8.92 -3.75
C GLN A 221 -1.24 7.99 -4.97
N SER A 222 -2.42 7.81 -5.54
CA SER A 222 -2.68 7.05 -6.76
C SER A 222 -2.09 7.71 -8.00
N LEU A 223 -1.63 6.88 -8.94
CA LEU A 223 -1.12 7.35 -10.22
C LEU A 223 -2.19 8.15 -11.01
N THR A 224 -3.45 7.70 -10.96
CA THR A 224 -4.53 8.18 -11.84
C THR A 224 -5.68 8.87 -11.11
N GLU A 225 -5.64 9.00 -9.79
CA GLU A 225 -6.62 9.79 -9.04
C GLU A 225 -6.66 11.24 -9.52
N SER A 226 -7.82 11.90 -9.44
CA SER A 226 -8.00 13.29 -9.82
C SER A 226 -8.74 14.19 -8.83
N PHE A 227 -9.23 13.66 -7.69
CA PHE A 227 -9.99 14.46 -6.72
C PHE A 227 -9.15 15.52 -6.00
N THR A 228 -7.81 15.34 -5.91
CA THR A 228 -6.89 16.34 -5.32
C THR A 228 -6.35 17.34 -6.35
N THR A 229 -6.53 17.07 -7.63
CA THR A 229 -5.89 17.77 -8.76
C THR A 229 -6.89 18.33 -9.77
N ALA A 230 -8.08 18.72 -9.28
CA ALA A 230 -9.13 19.38 -10.06
C ALA A 230 -9.54 18.62 -11.35
N GLY A 231 -9.54 17.28 -11.33
CA GLY A 231 -9.99 16.45 -12.44
C GLY A 231 -8.90 16.00 -13.42
N ALA A 232 -7.67 16.51 -13.31
CA ALA A 232 -6.49 15.95 -13.98
C ALA A 232 -5.94 14.76 -13.17
N PRO A 233 -5.33 13.72 -13.77
CA PRO A 233 -4.67 12.67 -13.00
C PRO A 233 -3.55 13.25 -12.13
N ALA A 234 -3.32 12.68 -10.95
CA ALA A 234 -2.31 13.12 -10.00
C ALA A 234 -0.89 12.81 -10.48
N ARG A 235 -0.74 11.85 -11.41
CA ARG A 235 0.56 11.44 -11.99
C ARG A 235 1.56 11.05 -10.90
N ALA A 236 1.05 10.44 -9.83
CA ALA A 236 1.83 10.20 -8.62
C ALA A 236 2.61 8.88 -8.68
N TRP A 237 3.90 8.97 -8.40
CA TRP A 237 4.78 7.86 -8.05
C TRP A 237 5.85 8.36 -7.08
N GLY A 238 6.52 7.46 -6.38
CA GLY A 238 7.43 7.80 -5.29
C GLY A 238 8.83 7.23 -5.42
N MET A 239 9.75 7.85 -4.69
CA MET A 239 11.05 7.30 -4.34
C MET A 239 11.13 7.23 -2.81
N LEU A 240 11.47 6.04 -2.31
CA LEU A 240 11.71 5.79 -0.90
C LEU A 240 13.16 5.39 -0.70
N GLU A 241 13.87 6.11 0.15
CA GLU A 241 15.27 5.85 0.44
C GLU A 241 15.43 5.42 1.90
N LEU A 242 15.97 4.21 2.08
CA LEU A 242 16.19 3.57 3.37
C LEU A 242 17.67 3.69 3.75
N GLY A 243 17.97 4.57 4.71
CA GLY A 243 19.29 4.79 5.28
C GLY A 243 19.23 4.83 6.81
N GLU A 244 19.98 5.75 7.41
CA GLU A 244 19.82 6.09 8.84
C GLU A 244 18.45 6.73 9.11
N THR A 245 17.96 7.50 8.14
CA THR A 245 16.58 7.98 8.07
C THR A 245 15.86 7.30 6.92
N LEU A 246 14.55 7.19 7.04
CA LEU A 246 13.65 6.92 5.93
C LEU A 246 13.29 8.25 5.27
N HIS A 247 13.55 8.37 3.97
CA HIS A 247 13.19 9.55 3.18
C HIS A 247 12.22 9.13 2.07
N TRP A 248 11.01 9.68 2.09
CA TRP A 248 9.94 9.37 1.15
C TRP A 248 9.56 10.63 0.38
N GLN A 249 9.64 10.56 -0.95
CA GLN A 249 9.25 11.63 -1.85
C GLN A 249 8.26 11.09 -2.88
N VAL A 250 7.16 11.82 -3.08
CA VAL A 250 6.14 11.56 -4.09
C VAL A 250 6.17 12.68 -5.11
N PHE A 251 6.28 12.31 -6.38
CA PHE A 251 6.29 13.20 -7.54
C PHE A 251 4.89 13.32 -8.14
N GLY A 252 4.76 14.14 -9.18
CA GLY A 252 3.51 14.37 -9.88
C GLY A 252 2.87 15.71 -9.52
N ASP A 253 1.56 15.78 -9.72
CA ASP A 253 0.76 17.01 -9.56
C ASP A 253 0.16 17.15 -8.15
N ASP A 254 0.39 16.15 -7.28
CA ASP A 254 0.11 16.19 -5.85
C ASP A 254 1.37 15.76 -5.06
N PRO A 255 2.46 16.56 -5.12
CA PRO A 255 3.75 16.16 -4.58
C PRO A 255 3.77 16.18 -3.05
N PHE A 256 4.54 15.27 -2.46
CA PHE A 256 4.69 15.16 -1.01
C PHE A 256 6.10 14.71 -0.64
N GLU A 257 6.62 15.16 0.49
CA GLU A 257 7.93 14.73 0.98
C GLU A 257 7.93 14.61 2.51
N ALA A 258 8.50 13.52 3.01
CA ALA A 258 8.68 13.29 4.44
C ALA A 258 10.03 12.62 4.74
N ARG A 259 10.63 13.02 5.86
CA ARG A 259 11.82 12.37 6.43
C ARG A 259 11.50 11.91 7.84
N LEU A 260 11.72 10.62 8.09
CA LEU A 260 11.32 9.94 9.31
C LEU A 260 12.50 9.16 9.87
N THR A 261 12.57 9.04 11.20
CA THR A 261 13.54 8.18 11.89
C THR A 261 12.78 7.19 12.75
N PRO A 262 12.31 6.07 12.17
CA PRO A 262 11.55 5.09 12.94
C PRO A 262 12.40 4.53 14.09
N ALA A 263 11.76 4.28 15.22
CA ALA A 263 12.43 3.78 16.41
C ALA A 263 11.97 2.36 16.76
N GLY A 264 12.86 1.59 17.41
CA GLY A 264 12.54 0.24 17.87
C GLY A 264 11.71 0.20 19.16
N HIS A 265 11.50 1.33 19.82
CA HIS A 265 10.66 1.42 21.01
C HIS A 265 9.23 1.84 20.64
N ARG A 266 8.27 1.26 21.36
CA ARG A 266 6.86 1.68 21.33
C ARG A 266 6.64 2.80 22.33
N TRP A 267 5.56 3.56 22.14
CA TRP A 267 5.27 4.69 23.01
C TRP A 267 4.80 4.22 24.38
N THR A 268 4.86 5.14 25.34
CA THR A 268 4.25 4.89 26.65
C THR A 268 2.76 4.62 26.46
N PRO A 269 2.19 3.60 27.12
CA PRO A 269 0.77 3.30 27.02
C PRO A 269 -0.10 4.53 27.32
N PRO A 270 -1.28 4.65 26.67
CA PRO A 270 -2.19 5.76 26.93
C PRO A 270 -2.55 5.88 28.41
N LEU A 271 -2.71 7.13 28.87
CA LEU A 271 -3.24 7.40 30.21
C LEU A 271 -4.62 6.75 30.37
N ALA A 272 -4.90 6.19 31.55
CA ALA A 272 -6.25 5.75 31.87
C ALA A 272 -7.26 6.89 31.68
N PRO A 273 -8.51 6.62 31.28
CA PRO A 273 -9.51 7.67 31.10
C PRO A 273 -9.62 8.54 32.35
N LEU A 274 -9.50 9.86 32.19
CA LEU A 274 -9.66 10.82 33.29
C LEU A 274 -11.08 10.78 33.87
N PHE A 275 -12.05 10.38 33.05
CA PHE A 275 -13.44 10.18 33.42
C PHE A 275 -13.87 8.81 32.89
N SER A 276 -14.36 7.94 33.77
CA SER A 276 -14.78 6.58 33.40
C SER A 276 -15.94 6.56 32.41
N GLU A 277 -16.78 7.60 32.42
CA GLU A 277 -17.91 7.80 31.50
C GLU A 277 -17.48 8.09 30.06
N LEU A 278 -16.22 8.52 29.87
CA LEU A 278 -15.62 8.81 28.57
C LEU A 278 -14.65 7.71 28.11
N ALA A 279 -14.60 6.58 28.83
CA ALA A 279 -13.88 5.42 28.35
C ALA A 279 -14.52 4.95 27.04
N ALA A 280 -13.72 4.81 25.97
CA ALA A 280 -14.18 4.10 24.78
C ALA A 280 -14.51 2.64 25.17
N GLU A 281 -15.60 2.11 24.64
CA GLU A 281 -15.97 0.69 24.78
C GLU A 281 -14.93 -0.24 24.14
#